data_AF-A0A350QE12-F1
#
_entry.id   AF-A0A350QE12-F1
#
_cell.length_a   1.000
_cell.length_b   1.000
_cell.length_c   1.000
_cell.angle_alpha   90.00
_cell.angle_beta   90.00
_cell.angle_gamma   90.00
#
_symmetry.space_group_name_H-M   'P 1'
#
loop_
_entity.id
_entity.type
_entity.pdbx_description
1 polymer ?
#
loop_
_entity_poly.entity_id
_entity_poly.type
_entity_poly.pdbx_seq_one_letter_code
_entity_poly.pdbx_strand_id
1 'polypeptide(L)'
;MSLAVLIANPGDFDFYQAVYQIERQFSAEQKQWHGVGRDAFPGAELVRFKAEQHLGFAGQPINKANARTNNNDQLALELYVSFLGLTGPSGVLPQHYTEMLL
;
A
#
# COMPACT_ATOMS: atom_id res chain seq x y z
N MET A 1 -15.04 -10.10 -1.88
CA MET A 1 -14.94 -8.83 -2.61
C MET A 1 -13.79 -8.93 -3.59
N SER A 2 -13.93 -8.34 -4.77
CA SER A 2 -12.91 -8.41 -5.83
C SER A 2 -11.86 -7.32 -5.64
N LEU A 3 -10.64 -7.61 -6.09
CA LEU A 3 -9.50 -6.70 -6.08
C LEU A 3 -9.80 -5.38 -6.84
N ALA A 4 -10.70 -5.45 -7.84
CA ALA A 4 -11.20 -4.28 -8.56
C ALA A 4 -11.97 -3.28 -7.68
N VAL A 5 -12.75 -3.74 -6.70
CA VAL A 5 -13.49 -2.85 -5.79
C VAL A 5 -12.53 -2.09 -4.88
N LEU A 6 -11.49 -2.76 -4.38
CA LEU A 6 -10.46 -2.13 -3.55
C LEU A 6 -9.66 -1.08 -4.34
N ILE A 7 -9.36 -1.35 -5.62
CA ILE A 7 -8.71 -0.35 -6.48
C ILE A 7 -9.62 0.86 -6.73
N ALA A 8 -10.91 0.62 -6.95
CA ALA A 8 -11.87 1.68 -7.24
C ALA A 8 -12.17 2.57 -6.02
N ASN A 9 -12.33 1.96 -4.84
CA ASN A 9 -12.69 2.63 -3.59
C ASN A 9 -11.78 2.18 -2.43
N PRO A 10 -10.48 2.52 -2.45
CA PRO A 10 -9.53 2.07 -1.42
C PRO A 10 -9.89 2.57 -0.02
N GLY A 11 -10.50 3.75 0.04
CA GLY A 11 -10.89 4.45 1.26
C GLY A 11 -11.96 3.77 2.12
N ASP A 12 -12.75 2.88 1.53
CA ASP A 12 -13.86 2.19 2.21
C ASP A 12 -13.39 1.04 3.11
N PHE A 13 -12.09 0.74 3.10
CA PHE A 13 -11.52 -0.40 3.78
C PHE A 13 -10.61 0.02 4.93
N ASP A 14 -10.70 -0.70 6.05
CA ASP A 14 -9.63 -0.69 7.05
C ASP A 14 -8.34 -1.30 6.46
N PHE A 15 -7.18 -0.84 6.93
CA PHE A 15 -5.88 -1.31 6.43
C PHE A 15 -5.72 -2.84 6.56
N TYR A 16 -5.99 -3.39 7.74
CA TYR A 16 -5.77 -4.83 7.97
C TYR A 16 -6.77 -5.66 7.17
N GLN A 17 -8.00 -5.18 7.07
CA GLN A 17 -9.03 -5.81 6.24
C GLN A 17 -8.63 -5.83 4.77
N ALA A 18 -8.14 -4.71 4.23
CA ALA A 18 -7.66 -4.59 2.86
C ALA A 18 -6.52 -5.58 2.58
N VAL A 19 -5.49 -5.58 3.43
CA VAL A 19 -4.33 -6.50 3.30
C VAL A 19 -4.78 -7.96 3.35
N TYR A 20 -5.66 -8.32 4.30
CA TYR A 20 -6.19 -9.67 4.40
C TYR A 20 -6.97 -10.09 3.14
N GLN A 21 -7.80 -9.20 2.59
CA GLN A 21 -8.56 -9.49 1.38
C GLN A 21 -7.66 -9.65 0.15
N ILE A 22 -6.63 -8.82 0.02
CA ILE A 22 -5.64 -8.90 -1.07
C ILE A 22 -4.88 -10.22 -1.01
N GLU A 23 -4.33 -10.57 0.15
CA GLU A 23 -3.58 -11.82 0.35
C GLU A 23 -4.43 -13.07 0.06
N ARG A 24 -5.76 -12.99 0.20
CA ARG A 24 -6.65 -14.10 -0.17
C ARG A 24 -6.85 -14.27 -1.68
N GLN A 25 -6.55 -13.27 -2.50
CA GLN A 25 -6.66 -13.37 -3.96
C GLN A 25 -5.44 -14.07 -4.59
N PHE A 26 -4.29 -14.03 -3.93
CA PHE A 26 -3.07 -14.66 -4.42
C PHE A 26 -3.04 -16.16 -4.09
N SER A 27 -2.44 -16.94 -5.00
CA SER A 27 -2.21 -18.37 -4.80
C SER A 27 -1.18 -18.61 -3.69
N ALA A 28 -1.18 -19.82 -3.12
CA ALA A 28 -0.20 -20.20 -2.10
C ALA A 28 1.24 -20.10 -2.63
N GLU A 29 1.45 -20.46 -3.90
CA GLU A 29 2.75 -20.41 -4.57
C GLU A 29 3.25 -18.98 -4.74
N GLN A 30 2.38 -18.06 -5.17
CA GLN A 30 2.72 -16.63 -5.28
C GLN A 30 3.17 -16.08 -3.91
N LYS A 31 2.42 -16.41 -2.86
CA LYS A 31 2.65 -15.90 -1.50
C LYS A 31 3.87 -16.46 -0.80
N GLN A 32 4.38 -17.63 -1.20
CA GLN A 32 5.41 -18.35 -0.46
C GLN A 32 6.63 -17.47 -0.16
N TRP A 33 7.02 -16.61 -1.11
CA TRP A 33 8.16 -15.71 -0.98
C TRP A 33 7.82 -14.23 -1.19
N HIS A 34 6.71 -13.91 -1.86
CA HIS A 34 6.44 -12.55 -2.35
C HIS A 34 5.24 -11.88 -1.66
N GLY A 35 4.54 -12.59 -0.77
CA GLY A 35 3.39 -12.07 -0.03
C GLY A 35 3.80 -11.13 1.11
N VAL A 36 2.81 -10.45 1.69
CA VAL A 36 3.03 -9.55 2.83
C VAL A 36 3.62 -10.31 4.02
N GLY A 37 4.69 -9.77 4.62
CA GLY A 37 5.39 -10.37 5.76
C GLY A 37 6.37 -11.50 5.39
N ARG A 38 6.73 -11.62 4.11
CA ARG A 38 7.75 -12.56 3.61
C ARG A 38 8.98 -11.81 3.11
N ASP A 39 10.06 -12.56 2.94
CA ASP A 39 11.33 -12.04 2.41
C ASP A 39 11.26 -12.00 0.88
N ALA A 40 10.96 -10.82 0.35
CA ALA A 40 10.93 -10.54 -1.08
C ALA A 40 11.85 -9.35 -1.42
N PHE A 41 12.44 -9.36 -2.62
CA PHE A 41 13.04 -8.14 -3.15
C PHE A 41 11.93 -7.11 -3.48
N PRO A 42 12.17 -5.79 -3.30
CA PRO A 42 11.14 -4.76 -3.52
C PRO A 42 10.48 -4.72 -4.91
N GLY A 43 11.17 -5.28 -5.92
CA GLY A 43 10.65 -5.41 -7.28
C GLY A 43 9.72 -6.63 -7.48
N ALA A 44 9.83 -7.64 -6.62
CA ALA A 44 9.08 -8.89 -6.68
C ALA A 44 7.88 -8.92 -5.71
N GLU A 45 7.80 -7.99 -4.76
CA GLU A 45 6.66 -7.85 -3.83
C GLU A 45 5.30 -7.85 -4.56
N LEU A 46 4.37 -8.67 -4.06
CA LEU A 46 2.97 -8.72 -4.52
C LEU A 46 2.15 -7.53 -4.03
N VAL A 47 2.51 -6.98 -2.87
CA VAL A 47 1.92 -5.77 -2.32
C VAL A 47 3.03 -4.86 -1.86
N ARG A 48 3.16 -3.70 -2.49
CA ARG A 48 4.12 -2.68 -2.12
C ARG A 48 3.42 -1.55 -1.39
N PHE A 49 3.75 -1.35 -0.13
CA PHE A 49 3.27 -0.22 0.64
C PHE A 49 4.11 1.01 0.35
N LYS A 50 3.45 2.15 0.15
CA LYS A 50 4.06 3.47 0.03
C LYS A 50 3.48 4.37 1.09
N ALA A 51 4.35 5.14 1.75
CA ALA A 51 3.90 6.24 2.59
C ALA A 51 3.29 7.32 1.70
N GLU A 52 2.08 7.74 2.01
CA GLU A 52 1.48 8.89 1.35
C GLU A 52 2.19 10.18 1.77
N GLN A 53 2.39 11.08 0.81
CA GLN A 53 2.94 12.41 1.05
C GLN A 53 1.85 13.43 0.79
N HIS A 54 1.42 14.15 1.83
CA HIS A 54 0.43 15.22 1.71
C HIS A 54 0.47 16.15 2.93
N LEU A 55 -0.05 17.37 2.80
CA LEU A 55 -0.11 18.37 3.88
C LEU A 55 -1.43 18.37 4.67
N GLY A 56 -2.47 17.73 4.13
CA GLY A 56 -3.79 17.65 4.78
C GLY A 56 -3.89 16.50 5.77
N PHE A 57 -4.86 16.53 6.69
CA PHE A 57 -5.10 15.38 7.56
C PHE A 57 -5.67 14.21 6.75
N ALA A 58 -5.13 13.01 6.95
CA ALA A 58 -5.63 11.82 6.29
C ALA A 58 -6.98 11.42 6.88
N GLY A 59 -8.00 11.27 6.03
CA GLY A 59 -9.33 10.82 6.46
C GLY A 59 -9.47 9.29 6.48
N GLN A 60 -8.56 8.57 5.82
CA GLN A 60 -8.66 7.14 5.57
C GLN A 60 -7.27 6.49 5.65
N PRO A 61 -7.19 5.20 6.01
CA PRO A 61 -5.90 4.51 6.13
C PRO A 61 -5.23 4.24 4.78
N ILE A 62 -6.02 4.08 3.70
CA ILE A 62 -5.53 3.83 2.33
C ILE A 62 -6.18 4.85 1.40
N ASN A 63 -5.40 5.81 0.91
CA ASN A 63 -5.92 6.83 0.00
C ASN A 63 -5.86 6.42 -1.48
N LYS A 64 -4.95 5.52 -1.84
CA LYS A 64 -4.78 5.08 -3.23
C LYS A 64 -4.32 3.64 -3.31
N ALA A 65 -4.88 2.90 -4.27
CA ALA A 65 -4.44 1.56 -4.63
C ALA A 65 -4.29 1.47 -6.15
N ASN A 66 -3.12 1.03 -6.64
CA ASN A 66 -2.87 0.82 -8.07
C ASN A 66 -2.52 -0.64 -8.33
N ALA A 67 -3.11 -1.21 -9.38
CA ALA A 67 -2.58 -2.44 -9.97
C ALA A 67 -1.26 -2.16 -10.68
N ARG A 68 -0.32 -3.10 -10.57
CA ARG A 68 0.95 -3.09 -11.30
C ARG A 68 1.34 -4.51 -11.68
N THR A 69 2.35 -4.62 -12.53
CA THR A 69 3.04 -5.89 -12.78
C THR A 69 4.39 -5.86 -12.03
N ASN A 70 4.71 -6.91 -11.28
CA ASN A 70 6.00 -7.03 -10.61
C ASN A 70 7.10 -7.51 -11.59
N ASN A 71 8.35 -7.58 -11.12
CA ASN A 71 9.48 -8.03 -11.95
C ASN A 71 9.38 -9.49 -12.42
N ASN A 72 8.47 -10.28 -11.85
CA ASN A 72 8.23 -11.68 -12.20
C ASN A 72 7.00 -11.84 -13.12
N ASP A 73 6.53 -10.76 -13.74
CA ASP A 73 5.32 -10.71 -14.58
C ASP A 73 4.02 -11.13 -13.87
N GLN A 74 3.98 -10.97 -12.55
CA GLN A 74 2.80 -11.27 -11.74
C GLN A 74 2.01 -10.00 -11.43
N LEU A 75 0.69 -10.15 -11.30
CA LEU A 75 -0.17 -9.10 -10.79
C LEU A 75 0.26 -8.74 -9.36
N ALA A 76 0.55 -7.46 -9.14
CA ALA A 76 0.88 -6.90 -7.86
C ALA A 76 0.09 -5.62 -7.62
N LEU A 77 0.13 -5.14 -6.37
CA LEU A 77 -0.55 -3.93 -5.93
C LEU A 77 0.43 -2.95 -5.31
N GLU A 78 0.15 -1.68 -5.50
CA GLU A 78 0.80 -0.58 -4.80
C GLU A 78 -0.24 0.16 -3.97
N LEU A 79 -0.05 0.18 -2.65
CA LEU A 79 -0.97 0.81 -1.70
C LEU A 79 -0.32 2.03 -1.06
N TYR A 80 -0.99 3.17 -1.14
CA TYR A 80 -0.59 4.41 -0.49
C TYR A 80 -1.28 4.51 0.86
N VAL A 81 -0.48 4.43 1.91
CA VAL A 81 -0.93 4.31 3.30
C VAL A 81 -0.54 5.57 4.05
N SER A 82 -1.50 6.17 4.73
CA SER A 82 -1.35 7.52 5.26
C SER A 82 -0.63 7.57 6.62
N PHE A 83 -0.42 6.43 7.28
CA PHE A 83 0.22 6.34 8.59
C PHE A 83 1.59 5.63 8.58
N LEU A 84 2.12 5.24 7.40
CA LEU A 84 3.42 4.56 7.28
C LEU A 84 4.60 5.50 6.97
N GLY A 85 4.47 6.79 7.25
CA GLY A 85 5.48 7.82 6.96
C GLY A 85 5.88 8.63 8.20
N LEU A 86 7.05 9.27 8.12
CA LEU A 86 7.49 10.25 9.11
C LEU A 86 7.08 11.68 8.75
N THR A 87 6.47 11.86 7.60
CA THR A 87 6.13 13.13 6.95
C THR A 87 4.61 13.26 6.84
N GLY A 88 4.13 14.48 6.61
CA GLY A 88 2.71 14.81 6.69
C GLY A 88 2.29 15.24 8.09
N PRO A 89 1.02 15.65 8.28
CA PRO A 89 0.57 16.24 9.54
C PRO A 89 0.49 15.23 10.71
N SER A 90 0.47 13.93 10.42
CA SER A 90 0.56 12.86 11.43
C SER A 90 1.99 12.31 11.58
N GLY A 91 2.94 12.83 10.81
CA GLY A 91 4.34 12.45 10.87
C GLY A 91 5.09 13.08 12.04
N VAL A 92 6.20 12.48 12.45
CA VAL A 92 7.06 13.01 13.53
C VAL A 92 8.02 14.10 13.06
N LEU A 93 8.24 14.23 11.75
CA LEU A 93 9.13 15.25 11.21
C LEU A 93 8.46 16.63 11.19
N PRO A 94 9.24 17.70 11.39
CA PRO A 94 8.74 19.06 11.21
C PRO A 94 8.11 19.29 9.83
N GLN A 95 7.08 20.14 9.78
CA GLN A 95 6.33 20.43 8.55
C GLN A 95 7.22 20.86 7.37
N HIS A 96 8.27 21.66 7.62
CA HIS A 96 9.17 22.14 6.56
C HIS A 96 9.92 21.01 5.84
N TYR A 97 10.15 19.85 6.48
CA TYR A 97 10.72 18.68 5.79
C TYR A 97 9.69 17.96 4.93
N THR A 98 8.42 17.99 5.34
CA THR A 98 7.33 17.45 4.51
C THR A 98 7.16 18.28 3.24
N GLU A 99 7.22 19.61 3.37
CA GLU A 99 7.15 20.54 2.23
C GLU A 99 8.29 20.34 1.23
N MET A 100 9.48 19.88 1.66
CA MET A 100 10.60 19.58 0.77
C MET A 100 10.43 18.29 -0.07
N LEU A 101 9.53 17.39 0.34
CA LEU A 101 9.33 16.09 -0.31
C LEU A 101 8.18 16.06 -1.32
N LEU A 102 7.33 17.09 -1.32
CA LEU A 102 6.19 17.26 -2.23
C LEU A 102 6.58 18.02 -3.49
#